data_AF-A0A7W2N3R2-F1
#
_entry.id   AF-A0A7W2N3R2-F1
#
_cell.length_a   1.000
_cell.length_b   1.000
_cell.length_c   1.000
_cell.angle_alpha   90.00
_cell.angle_beta   90.00
_cell.angle_gamma   90.00
#
_symmetry.space_group_name_H-M   'P 1'
#
loop_
_entity.id
_entity.type
_entity.pdbx_description
1 polymer ?
#
loop_
_entity_poly.entity_id
_entity_poly.type
_entity_poly.pdbx_seq_one_letter_code
_entity_poly.pdbx_strand_id
1 'polypeptide(L)'
;MSQTSNSPSPTSSLRIATFNVSMEALNYLPAKLGKEQKPTGNELAVALVENHQQIKNIAEIIQRVNPDIILLNEFDGNDPKHQSLKRFLSDYLAKSQQGKTAVNYPYFYQGPVNTGVASGDDLNNDNKVGELPNDAYGYGLFSGHFAMALLSKYPIVEEKIRTFQLFKWRDMPNALIPVNPDSKTPWYNEQAWSNFRLSSKSHWDIPLNVNGNEVHILASHPTPPVFDGPEDRNGKRNFDEIRFWTDYLTPSAASYIYDDNKHFGGLAQDKAFVILGDLNADAIEGSAIKSGIERLINHPRVIDAKPSSEGGKLQRNNNANAKYHTAFWGMRADYVLPAKAQFNVLGSGIFWPKENEAEFRLIKDRAASSDHRLVWVDLAFKNPINK
;
A
#
# COMPACT_ATOMS: atom_id res chain seq x y z
N MET A 1 -28.09 -33.33 -36.55
CA MET A 1 -27.21 -32.16 -36.45
C MET A 1 -27.61 -31.41 -35.20
N SER A 2 -26.91 -31.65 -34.08
CA SER A 2 -27.16 -30.92 -32.83
C SER A 2 -26.09 -29.84 -32.72
N GLN A 3 -26.48 -28.59 -32.96
CA GLN A 3 -25.63 -27.44 -32.67
C GLN A 3 -25.66 -27.22 -31.16
N THR A 4 -24.58 -27.62 -30.48
CA THR A 4 -24.33 -27.20 -29.11
C THR A 4 -23.89 -25.75 -29.13
N SER A 5 -24.79 -24.87 -28.68
CA SER A 5 -24.50 -23.48 -28.36
C SER A 5 -23.46 -23.43 -27.24
N ASN A 6 -22.21 -23.08 -27.57
CA ASN A 6 -21.24 -22.64 -26.58
C ASN A 6 -21.66 -21.25 -26.10
N SER A 7 -22.39 -21.21 -24.98
CA SER A 7 -22.50 -19.99 -24.19
C SER A 7 -21.10 -19.61 -23.70
N PRO A 8 -20.63 -18.37 -23.87
CA PRO A 8 -19.35 -17.95 -23.32
C PRO A 8 -19.39 -18.11 -21.80
N SER A 9 -18.43 -18.84 -21.25
CA SER A 9 -18.21 -18.92 -19.80
C SER A 9 -18.15 -17.50 -19.24
N PRO A 10 -18.88 -17.17 -18.15
CA PRO A 10 -18.83 -15.84 -17.58
C PRO A 10 -17.38 -15.52 -17.23
N THR A 11 -16.82 -14.49 -17.86
CA THR A 11 -15.51 -13.94 -17.52
C THR A 11 -15.42 -13.80 -16.00
N SER A 12 -14.57 -14.60 -15.36
CA SER A 12 -14.44 -14.64 -13.90
C SER A 12 -14.08 -13.24 -13.39
N SER A 13 -15.00 -12.62 -12.65
CA SER A 13 -14.73 -11.36 -11.94
C SER A 13 -13.54 -11.55 -11.02
N LEU A 14 -12.63 -10.57 -11.01
CA LEU A 14 -11.44 -10.52 -10.16
C LEU A 14 -11.60 -9.37 -9.18
N ARG A 15 -11.74 -9.67 -7.88
CA ARG A 15 -11.78 -8.66 -6.82
C ARG A 15 -10.38 -8.37 -6.32
N ILE A 16 -9.92 -7.13 -6.48
CA ILE A 16 -8.61 -6.70 -5.99
C ILE A 16 -8.81 -5.62 -4.94
N ALA A 17 -8.04 -5.69 -3.85
CA ALA A 17 -8.16 -4.77 -2.72
C ALA A 17 -6.80 -4.29 -2.19
N THR A 18 -6.85 -3.20 -1.43
CA THR A 18 -5.78 -2.76 -0.54
C THR A 18 -6.37 -2.47 0.85
N PHE A 19 -5.60 -2.74 1.89
CA PHE A 19 -6.00 -2.46 3.27
C PHE A 19 -4.78 -2.15 4.14
N ASN A 20 -4.64 -0.91 4.62
CA ASN A 20 -3.77 -0.64 5.75
C ASN A 20 -4.38 -1.26 7.00
N VAL A 21 -3.76 -2.32 7.50
CA VAL A 21 -4.29 -3.17 8.57
C VAL A 21 -3.85 -2.73 9.96
N SER A 22 -2.96 -1.73 10.08
CA SER A 22 -2.43 -1.28 11.38
C SER A 22 -1.96 -2.46 12.26
N MET A 23 -1.42 -3.52 11.63
CA MET A 23 -0.83 -4.69 12.27
C MET A 23 0.67 -4.43 12.46
N GLU A 24 0.95 -3.31 13.11
CA GLU A 24 2.28 -2.80 13.43
C GLU A 24 2.48 -2.69 14.94
N ALA A 25 3.74 -2.70 15.38
CA ALA A 25 4.11 -2.90 16.77
C ALA A 25 3.50 -1.88 17.75
N LEU A 26 3.37 -0.61 17.37
CA LEU A 26 2.86 0.44 18.26
C LEU A 26 1.36 0.25 18.58
N ASN A 27 0.61 -0.44 17.73
CA ASN A 27 -0.81 -0.72 17.97
C ASN A 27 -1.04 -1.76 19.09
N TYR A 28 0.00 -2.50 19.47
CA TYR A 28 -0.06 -3.53 20.52
C TYR A 28 0.67 -3.11 21.80
N LEU A 29 1.23 -1.90 21.84
CA LEU A 29 1.84 -1.33 23.03
C LEU A 29 0.83 -0.45 23.79
N PRO A 30 0.90 -0.44 25.14
CA PRO A 30 0.04 0.43 25.92
C PRO A 30 0.38 1.90 25.62
N ALA A 31 -0.63 2.70 25.31
CA ALA A 31 -0.47 4.14 25.18
C ALA A 31 0.03 4.74 26.51
N LYS A 32 1.29 5.19 26.55
CA LYS A 32 1.89 5.88 27.70
C LYS A 32 2.21 7.31 27.31
N LEU A 33 1.36 8.24 27.75
CA LEU A 33 1.54 9.67 27.50
C LEU A 33 2.93 10.12 28.02
N GLY A 34 3.67 10.83 27.18
CA GLY A 34 4.97 11.39 27.54
C GLY A 34 6.13 10.39 27.67
N LYS A 35 5.93 9.12 27.29
CA LYS A 35 7.02 8.14 27.19
C LYS A 35 7.20 7.68 25.76
N GLU A 36 8.44 7.75 25.30
CA GLU A 36 8.85 7.13 24.05
C GLU A 36 8.57 5.62 24.10
N GLN A 37 7.83 5.12 23.11
CA GLN A 37 7.60 3.70 22.96
C GLN A 37 8.82 3.06 22.28
N LYS A 38 9.27 1.92 22.81
CA LYS A 38 10.42 1.18 22.30
C LYS A 38 9.97 -0.23 21.91
N PRO A 39 9.32 -0.40 20.75
CA PRO A 39 8.96 -1.73 20.27
C PRO A 39 10.20 -2.55 20.00
N THR A 40 10.07 -3.86 20.17
CA THR A 40 11.13 -4.83 19.88
C THR A 40 11.00 -5.43 18.48
N GLY A 41 9.85 -5.25 17.83
CA GLY A 41 9.44 -5.89 16.59
C GLY A 41 8.74 -7.23 16.81
N ASN A 42 8.58 -7.70 18.05
CA ASN A 42 7.88 -8.96 18.34
C ASN A 42 6.40 -8.76 18.65
N GLU A 43 5.94 -7.52 18.77
CA GLU A 43 4.62 -7.18 19.28
C GLU A 43 3.50 -7.78 18.42
N LEU A 44 3.62 -7.73 17.09
CA LEU A 44 2.68 -8.39 16.18
C LEU A 44 2.67 -9.92 16.39
N ALA A 45 3.84 -10.54 16.52
CA ALA A 45 3.94 -11.99 16.72
C ALA A 45 3.27 -12.42 18.04
N VAL A 46 3.45 -11.66 19.11
CA VAL A 46 2.79 -11.87 20.39
C VAL A 46 1.27 -11.71 20.25
N ALA A 47 0.80 -10.61 19.65
CA ALA A 47 -0.63 -10.35 19.46
C ALA A 47 -1.31 -11.46 18.63
N LEU A 48 -0.61 -12.00 17.61
CA LEU A 48 -1.10 -13.13 16.83
C LEU A 48 -1.28 -14.40 17.67
N VAL A 49 -0.32 -14.70 18.55
CA VAL A 49 -0.38 -15.87 19.46
C VAL A 49 -1.46 -15.70 20.53
N GLU A 50 -1.64 -14.48 21.03
CA GLU A 50 -2.64 -14.14 22.07
C GLU A 50 -4.07 -14.06 21.53
N ASN A 51 -4.29 -14.34 20.25
CA ASN A 51 -5.61 -14.28 19.62
C ASN A 51 -6.24 -12.89 19.76
N HIS A 52 -5.48 -11.84 19.41
CA HIS A 52 -5.88 -10.45 19.64
C HIS A 52 -7.15 -10.06 18.86
N GLN A 53 -8.03 -9.27 19.50
CA GLN A 53 -9.35 -8.96 18.95
C GLN A 53 -9.30 -8.09 17.69
N GLN A 54 -8.35 -7.15 17.61
CA GLN A 54 -8.11 -6.31 16.43
C GLN A 54 -7.82 -7.17 15.19
N ILE A 55 -6.98 -8.20 15.32
CA ILE A 55 -6.59 -9.09 14.22
C ILE A 55 -7.77 -9.97 13.79
N LYS A 56 -8.59 -10.46 14.73
CA LYS A 56 -9.86 -11.15 14.42
C LYS A 56 -10.82 -10.28 13.63
N ASN A 57 -10.96 -9.01 14.01
CA ASN A 57 -11.82 -8.06 13.30
C ASN A 57 -11.31 -7.80 11.88
N ILE A 58 -10.00 -7.63 11.69
CA ILE A 58 -9.38 -7.50 10.35
C ILE A 58 -9.64 -8.73 9.49
N ALA A 59 -9.44 -9.93 10.06
CA ALA A 59 -9.75 -11.17 9.36
C ALA A 59 -11.24 -11.27 8.99
N GLU A 60 -12.15 -10.84 9.88
CA GLU A 60 -13.58 -10.78 9.59
C GLU A 60 -13.88 -9.83 8.42
N ILE A 61 -13.27 -8.64 8.38
CA ILE A 61 -13.41 -7.69 7.27
C ILE A 61 -12.94 -8.33 5.96
N ILE A 62 -11.76 -8.95 5.95
CA ILE A 62 -11.21 -9.62 4.76
C ILE A 62 -12.11 -10.79 4.32
N GLN A 63 -12.66 -11.56 5.24
CA GLN A 63 -13.60 -12.66 4.92
C GLN A 63 -14.94 -12.16 4.35
N ARG A 64 -15.42 -10.99 4.81
CA ARG A 64 -16.64 -10.36 4.28
C ARG A 64 -16.43 -9.82 2.87
N VAL A 65 -15.30 -9.16 2.61
CA VAL A 65 -15.00 -8.61 1.27
C VAL A 65 -14.53 -9.70 0.31
N ASN A 66 -13.82 -10.70 0.83
CA ASN A 66 -13.27 -11.85 0.13
C ASN A 66 -12.52 -11.50 -1.17
N PRO A 67 -11.54 -10.58 -1.14
CA PRO A 67 -10.76 -10.25 -2.32
C PRO A 67 -9.98 -11.46 -2.83
N ASP A 68 -9.70 -11.49 -4.13
CA ASP A 68 -8.85 -12.52 -4.73
C ASP A 68 -7.37 -12.17 -4.61
N ILE A 69 -7.06 -10.87 -4.61
CA ILE A 69 -5.73 -10.32 -4.40
C ILE A 69 -5.89 -9.14 -3.43
N ILE A 70 -5.09 -9.10 -2.38
CA ILE A 70 -5.10 -7.99 -1.41
C ILE A 70 -3.69 -7.59 -1.00
N LEU A 71 -3.39 -6.30 -1.06
CA LEU A 71 -2.21 -5.71 -0.43
C LEU A 71 -2.55 -5.30 1.01
N LEU A 72 -1.74 -5.75 1.95
CA LEU A 72 -1.78 -5.34 3.34
C LEU A 72 -0.67 -4.31 3.58
N ASN A 73 -1.04 -3.09 3.96
CA ASN A 73 -0.10 -2.07 4.42
C ASN A 73 -0.03 -2.11 5.97
N GLU A 74 1.11 -1.70 6.54
CA GLU A 74 1.37 -1.77 7.99
C GLU A 74 1.18 -3.17 8.57
N PHE A 75 1.76 -4.16 7.89
CA PHE A 75 1.94 -5.50 8.44
C PHE A 75 3.43 -5.68 8.71
N ASP A 76 3.84 -5.67 9.98
CA ASP A 76 5.27 -5.76 10.32
C ASP A 76 5.94 -7.00 9.71
N GLY A 77 7.15 -6.79 9.18
CA GLY A 77 7.88 -7.74 8.33
C GLY A 77 9.33 -7.95 8.77
N ASN A 78 9.58 -8.01 10.07
CA ASN A 78 10.92 -8.18 10.65
C ASN A 78 11.40 -9.65 10.74
N ASP A 79 10.59 -10.62 10.28
CA ASP A 79 10.95 -12.04 10.26
C ASP A 79 11.14 -12.57 8.82
N PRO A 80 12.35 -13.00 8.42
CA PRO A 80 12.62 -13.55 7.09
C PRO A 80 11.93 -14.91 6.84
N LYS A 81 11.42 -15.58 7.87
CA LYS A 81 10.62 -16.82 7.73
C LYS A 81 9.12 -16.56 7.56
N HIS A 82 8.70 -15.30 7.64
CA HIS A 82 7.32 -14.85 7.51
C HIS A 82 6.36 -15.51 8.51
N GLN A 83 6.80 -15.80 9.74
CA GLN A 83 6.00 -16.53 10.73
C GLN A 83 4.72 -15.79 11.11
N SER A 84 4.80 -14.48 11.33
CA SER A 84 3.62 -13.64 11.63
C SER A 84 2.60 -13.70 10.49
N LEU A 85 3.05 -13.55 9.24
CA LEU A 85 2.19 -13.63 8.06
C LEU A 85 1.55 -15.03 7.92
N LYS A 86 2.36 -16.09 8.01
CA LYS A 86 1.87 -17.48 7.95
C LYS A 86 0.86 -17.78 9.05
N ARG A 87 1.09 -17.27 10.27
CA ARG A 87 0.15 -17.41 11.38
C ARG A 87 -1.14 -16.64 11.14
N PHE A 88 -1.07 -15.42 10.62
CA PHE A 88 -2.27 -14.67 10.23
C PHE A 88 -3.10 -15.43 9.18
N LEU A 89 -2.44 -16.00 8.16
CA LEU A 89 -3.11 -16.83 7.15
C LEU A 89 -3.78 -18.06 7.77
N SER A 90 -3.06 -18.85 8.58
CA SER A 90 -3.56 -20.13 9.09
C SER A 90 -4.52 -20.02 10.27
N ASP A 91 -4.28 -19.07 11.19
CA ASP A 91 -5.02 -18.98 12.44
C ASP A 91 -6.18 -17.99 12.40
N TYR A 92 -6.19 -17.07 11.44
CA TYR A 92 -7.21 -16.03 11.34
C TYR A 92 -7.98 -16.09 10.02
N LEU A 93 -7.31 -16.03 8.87
CA LEU A 93 -8.01 -16.01 7.58
C LEU A 93 -8.61 -17.37 7.21
N ALA A 94 -7.88 -18.46 7.45
CA ALA A 94 -8.34 -19.84 7.22
C ALA A 94 -9.33 -20.35 8.28
N LYS A 95 -9.71 -19.54 9.28
CA LYS A 95 -10.70 -19.88 10.31
C LYS A 95 -11.86 -18.89 10.28
N SER A 96 -13.08 -19.39 10.33
CA SER A 96 -14.28 -18.52 10.31
C SER A 96 -14.26 -17.49 11.44
N GLN A 97 -14.41 -16.23 11.09
CA GLN A 97 -14.65 -15.14 12.05
C GLN A 97 -16.14 -14.80 12.03
N GLN A 98 -16.82 -14.87 13.18
CA GLN A 98 -18.24 -14.50 13.32
C GLN A 98 -19.16 -15.14 12.25
N GLY A 99 -18.93 -16.42 11.95
CA GLY A 99 -19.71 -17.19 10.99
C GLY A 99 -19.44 -16.85 9.52
N LYS A 100 -18.43 -16.04 9.21
CA LYS A 100 -18.01 -15.76 7.83
C LYS A 100 -17.14 -16.86 7.26
N THR A 101 -17.26 -17.09 5.96
CA THR A 101 -16.49 -18.13 5.28
C THR A 101 -15.01 -17.82 5.38
N ALA A 102 -14.21 -18.81 5.79
CA ALA A 102 -12.75 -18.71 5.79
C ALA A 102 -12.24 -18.39 4.38
N VAL A 103 -11.17 -17.61 4.29
CA VAL A 103 -10.52 -17.26 3.03
C VAL A 103 -9.09 -17.79 3.06
N ASN A 104 -8.71 -18.48 1.97
CA ASN A 104 -7.38 -19.04 1.80
C ASN A 104 -6.63 -18.27 0.72
N TYR A 105 -5.44 -17.81 1.05
CA TYR A 105 -4.48 -17.22 0.11
C TYR A 105 -3.26 -18.14 0.03
N PRO A 106 -3.22 -19.10 -0.93
CA PRO A 106 -2.10 -20.04 -1.07
C PRO A 106 -0.79 -19.37 -1.49
N TYR A 107 -0.85 -18.15 -2.03
CA TYR A 107 0.33 -17.40 -2.47
C TYR A 107 0.43 -16.08 -1.71
N PHE A 108 1.64 -15.73 -1.30
CA PHE A 108 1.92 -14.44 -0.70
C PHE A 108 3.31 -13.93 -1.09
N TYR A 109 3.52 -12.63 -0.99
CA TYR A 109 4.82 -12.00 -1.09
C TYR A 109 4.99 -10.98 0.05
N GLN A 110 6.10 -11.07 0.78
CA GLN A 110 6.52 -10.09 1.78
C GLN A 110 8.00 -9.81 1.55
N GLY A 111 8.28 -8.68 0.90
CA GLY A 111 9.64 -8.24 0.57
C GLY A 111 10.23 -7.28 1.61
N PRO A 112 11.54 -6.97 1.50
CA PRO A 112 12.17 -6.00 2.37
C PRO A 112 11.64 -4.58 2.10
N VAL A 113 11.61 -3.77 3.17
CA VAL A 113 11.20 -2.35 3.17
C VAL A 113 12.28 -1.48 3.80
N ASN A 114 12.28 -0.18 3.51
CA ASN A 114 13.27 0.78 4.00
C ASN A 114 12.98 1.31 5.41
N THR A 115 11.79 1.04 5.95
CA THR A 115 11.39 1.47 7.28
C THR A 115 12.22 0.82 8.37
N GLY A 116 12.81 1.66 9.22
CA GLY A 116 13.67 1.25 10.33
C GLY A 116 15.01 0.61 9.92
N VAL A 117 15.40 0.74 8.65
CA VAL A 117 16.76 0.43 8.19
C VAL A 117 17.60 1.69 8.29
N ALA A 118 18.56 1.72 9.21
CA ALA A 118 19.45 2.88 9.39
C ALA A 118 20.14 3.26 8.07
N SER A 119 20.14 4.56 7.72
CA SER A 119 20.74 5.06 6.49
C SER A 119 22.26 5.08 6.55
N GLY A 120 22.81 5.30 7.75
CA GLY A 120 24.23 5.60 7.98
C GLY A 120 24.58 7.08 7.85
N ASP A 121 23.58 7.95 7.65
CA ASP A 121 23.71 9.40 7.50
C ASP A 121 22.83 10.12 8.54
N ASP A 122 23.08 11.41 8.79
CA ASP A 122 22.20 12.31 9.57
C ASP A 122 21.15 12.90 8.61
N LEU A 123 19.88 12.50 8.76
CA LEU A 123 18.77 12.90 7.87
C LEU A 123 17.88 13.99 8.46
N ASN A 124 17.99 14.25 9.77
CA ASN A 124 17.19 15.26 10.48
C ASN A 124 18.01 16.49 10.93
N ASN A 125 19.32 16.50 10.68
CA ASN A 125 20.28 17.53 11.03
C ASN A 125 20.41 17.77 12.56
N ASP A 126 20.29 16.71 13.37
CA ASP A 126 20.47 16.81 14.83
C ASP A 126 21.91 16.53 15.31
N ASN A 127 22.84 16.29 14.39
CA ASN A 127 24.24 15.92 14.59
C ASN A 127 24.45 14.50 15.14
N LYS A 128 23.44 13.64 15.05
CA LYS A 128 23.57 12.20 15.28
C LYS A 128 23.42 11.48 13.95
N VAL A 129 24.19 10.41 13.79
CA VAL A 129 24.30 9.71 12.50
C VAL A 129 23.65 8.35 12.60
N GLY A 130 22.66 8.09 11.74
CA GLY A 130 22.01 6.78 11.66
C GLY A 130 21.14 6.43 12.86
N GLU A 131 20.73 7.41 13.67
CA GLU A 131 19.87 7.18 14.84
C GLU A 131 18.41 6.95 14.40
N LEU A 132 17.91 5.73 14.68
CA LEU A 132 16.50 5.42 14.49
C LEU A 132 15.64 6.23 15.47
N PRO A 133 14.41 6.61 15.08
CA PRO A 133 13.76 6.29 13.82
C PRO A 133 14.01 7.30 12.68
N ASN A 134 14.58 8.47 12.99
CA ASN A 134 14.61 9.62 12.07
C ASN A 134 15.67 9.51 10.97
N ASP A 135 16.76 8.78 11.22
CA ASP A 135 17.83 8.55 10.22
C ASP A 135 17.71 7.22 9.49
N ALA A 136 16.56 6.57 9.59
CA ALA A 136 16.27 5.42 8.75
C ALA A 136 16.01 5.84 7.29
N TYR A 137 16.25 4.94 6.33
CA TYR A 137 15.86 5.17 4.94
C TYR A 137 14.36 5.49 4.82
N GLY A 138 13.51 4.88 5.64
CA GLY A 138 12.17 5.36 5.95
C GLY A 138 11.92 5.31 7.45
N TYR A 139 11.13 6.23 7.99
CA TYR A 139 10.85 6.29 9.43
C TYR A 139 10.38 4.93 9.97
N GLY A 140 11.07 4.41 10.99
CA GLY A 140 10.71 3.15 11.63
C GLY A 140 11.63 2.84 12.81
N LEU A 141 11.11 2.11 13.80
CA LEU A 141 11.81 1.84 15.06
C LEU A 141 12.66 0.58 15.02
N PHE A 142 12.43 -0.28 14.02
CA PHE A 142 13.19 -1.48 13.71
C PHE A 142 13.01 -1.83 12.23
N SER A 143 13.94 -2.61 11.67
CA SER A 143 13.87 -3.04 10.26
C SER A 143 12.60 -3.86 10.00
N GLY A 144 11.77 -3.41 9.05
CA GLY A 144 10.51 -4.06 8.71
C GLY A 144 9.30 -3.55 9.48
N HIS A 145 9.46 -2.50 10.28
CA HIS A 145 8.33 -1.78 10.88
C HIS A 145 7.43 -1.18 9.80
N PHE A 146 6.10 -1.21 9.93
CA PHE A 146 5.17 -0.69 8.91
C PHE A 146 5.34 -1.33 7.51
N ALA A 147 5.83 -2.57 7.43
CA ALA A 147 6.04 -3.26 6.17
C ALA A 147 4.71 -3.58 5.46
N MET A 148 4.81 -4.30 4.34
CA MET A 148 3.67 -4.67 3.51
C MET A 148 3.67 -6.18 3.24
N ALA A 149 2.50 -6.73 2.88
CA ALA A 149 2.39 -8.09 2.37
C ALA A 149 1.31 -8.16 1.28
N LEU A 150 1.62 -8.82 0.16
CA LEU A 150 0.63 -9.16 -0.86
C LEU A 150 0.11 -10.57 -0.62
N LEU A 151 -1.21 -10.74 -0.60
CA LEU A 151 -1.88 -12.04 -0.54
C LEU A 151 -2.64 -12.29 -1.84
N SER A 152 -2.59 -13.52 -2.36
CA SER A 152 -3.22 -13.88 -3.63
C SER A 152 -3.78 -15.29 -3.64
N LYS A 153 -4.97 -15.44 -4.25
CA LYS A 153 -5.54 -16.74 -4.64
C LYS A 153 -4.87 -17.32 -5.88
N TYR A 154 -4.13 -16.49 -6.62
CA TYR A 154 -3.47 -16.83 -7.88
C TYR A 154 -1.94 -16.88 -7.74
N PRO A 155 -1.24 -17.75 -8.49
CA PRO A 155 0.21 -17.88 -8.42
C PRO A 155 0.94 -16.56 -8.66
N ILE A 156 1.98 -16.32 -7.86
CA ILE A 156 2.96 -15.25 -8.08
C ILE A 156 4.06 -15.80 -8.97
N VAL A 157 4.49 -15.00 -9.95
CA VAL A 157 5.57 -15.34 -10.90
C VAL A 157 6.88 -14.79 -10.33
N GLU A 158 7.44 -15.49 -9.34
CA GLU A 158 8.52 -14.99 -8.47
C GLU A 158 9.76 -14.54 -9.25
N GLU A 159 10.14 -15.24 -10.31
CA GLU A 159 11.33 -14.96 -11.10
C GLU A 159 11.26 -13.64 -11.88
N LYS A 160 10.08 -13.02 -11.96
CA LYS A 160 9.85 -11.75 -12.65
C LYS A 160 9.56 -10.59 -11.70
N ILE A 161 9.59 -10.80 -10.39
CA ILE A 161 9.36 -9.74 -9.41
C ILE A 161 10.46 -8.69 -9.56
N ARG A 162 10.06 -7.42 -9.62
CA ARG A 162 10.97 -6.27 -9.54
C ARG A 162 10.69 -5.51 -8.25
N THR A 163 11.75 -5.23 -7.51
CA THR A 163 11.70 -4.37 -6.32
C THR A 163 12.54 -3.12 -6.58
N PHE A 164 12.11 -2.00 -6.03
CA PHE A 164 12.82 -0.72 -6.16
C PHE A 164 13.13 -0.16 -4.77
N GLN A 165 13.51 -1.03 -3.83
CA GLN A 165 13.83 -0.64 -2.47
C GLN A 165 15.07 0.26 -2.44
N LEU A 166 16.08 -0.07 -3.25
CA LEU A 166 17.41 0.56 -3.26
C LEU A 166 17.53 1.71 -4.27
N PHE A 167 16.47 1.99 -5.03
CA PHE A 167 16.43 3.09 -6.00
C PHE A 167 16.67 4.44 -5.29
N LYS A 168 17.63 5.24 -5.79
CA LYS A 168 18.03 6.49 -5.13
C LYS A 168 17.12 7.64 -5.55
N TRP A 169 16.76 8.49 -4.58
CA TRP A 169 15.87 9.62 -4.87
C TRP A 169 16.51 10.60 -5.86
N ARG A 170 17.82 10.88 -5.68
CA ARG A 170 18.57 11.77 -6.57
C ARG A 170 18.66 11.32 -8.03
N ASP A 171 18.44 10.03 -8.31
CA ASP A 171 18.54 9.49 -9.65
C ASP A 171 17.26 9.73 -10.47
N MET A 172 16.20 10.28 -9.83
CA MET A 172 15.05 10.81 -10.55
C MET A 172 15.40 12.13 -11.26
N PRO A 173 15.08 12.26 -12.57
CA PRO A 173 15.20 13.54 -13.26
C PRO A 173 14.35 14.61 -12.56
N ASN A 174 14.97 15.72 -12.19
CA ASN A 174 14.32 16.83 -11.47
C ASN A 174 13.65 16.37 -10.17
N ALA A 175 14.31 15.49 -9.39
CA ALA A 175 13.87 15.14 -8.04
C ALA A 175 13.61 16.40 -7.19
N LEU A 176 12.57 16.38 -6.37
CA LEU A 176 12.24 17.47 -5.45
C LEU A 176 13.17 17.46 -4.24
N ILE A 177 14.31 18.14 -4.35
CA ILE A 177 15.29 18.25 -3.27
C ILE A 177 14.74 19.12 -2.13
N PRO A 178 14.64 18.62 -0.89
CA PRO A 178 14.28 19.45 0.25
C PRO A 178 15.36 20.49 0.55
N VAL A 179 14.95 21.68 0.96
CA VAL A 179 15.85 22.81 1.25
C VAL A 179 15.55 23.34 2.64
N ASN A 180 16.58 23.76 3.37
CA ASN A 180 16.40 24.44 4.63
C ASN A 180 15.69 25.79 4.40
N PRO A 181 14.58 26.07 5.13
CA PRO A 181 13.76 27.25 4.90
C PRO A 181 14.49 28.57 5.20
N ASP A 182 15.48 28.57 6.10
CA ASP A 182 16.21 29.77 6.52
C ASP A 182 17.42 30.03 5.62
N SER A 183 18.30 29.03 5.46
CA SER A 183 19.55 29.18 4.69
C SER A 183 19.36 29.07 3.18
N LYS A 184 18.23 28.51 2.72
CA LYS A 184 17.96 28.17 1.30
C LYS A 184 18.96 27.19 0.68
N THR A 185 19.73 26.49 1.49
CA THR A 185 20.64 25.42 1.06
C THR A 185 19.93 24.06 1.04
N PRO A 186 20.45 23.04 0.33
CA PRO A 186 19.94 21.68 0.44
C PRO A 186 19.83 21.23 1.90
N TRP A 187 18.74 20.53 2.24
CA TRP A 187 18.53 19.99 3.58
C TRP A 187 19.52 18.88 3.91
N TYR A 188 19.74 17.98 2.96
CA TYR A 188 20.68 16.89 3.07
C TYR A 188 22.06 17.34 2.58
N ASN A 189 23.12 16.93 3.27
CA ASN A 189 24.47 17.04 2.73
C ASN A 189 24.64 16.11 1.50
N GLU A 190 25.73 16.29 0.75
CA GLU A 190 25.96 15.58 -0.50
C GLU A 190 26.02 14.04 -0.33
N GLN A 191 26.63 13.56 0.76
CA GLN A 191 26.72 12.14 1.06
C GLN A 191 25.34 11.53 1.33
N ALA A 192 24.58 12.16 2.23
CA ALA A 192 23.22 11.74 2.57
C ALA A 192 22.32 11.73 1.33
N TRP A 193 22.35 12.81 0.53
CA TRP A 193 21.56 12.89 -0.70
C TRP A 193 21.95 11.84 -1.74
N SER A 194 23.24 11.54 -1.87
CA SER A 194 23.77 10.47 -2.72
C SER A 194 23.26 9.09 -2.31
N ASN A 195 23.11 8.87 -1.01
CA ASN A 195 22.72 7.58 -0.47
C ASN A 195 21.21 7.42 -0.30
N PHE A 196 20.46 8.51 -0.23
CA PHE A 196 19.05 8.43 0.18
C PHE A 196 18.18 7.72 -0.87
N ARG A 197 17.40 6.75 -0.40
CA ARG A 197 16.52 5.92 -1.23
C ARG A 197 15.19 6.63 -1.41
N LEU A 198 14.59 6.52 -2.60
CA LEU A 198 13.28 7.13 -2.88
C LEU A 198 12.19 6.54 -1.97
N SER A 199 12.01 5.22 -2.05
CA SER A 199 10.95 4.52 -1.34
C SER A 199 11.11 4.61 0.18
N SER A 200 10.10 5.08 0.91
CA SER A 200 10.06 5.04 2.38
C SER A 200 9.83 3.63 2.89
N LYS A 201 8.91 2.88 2.27
CA LYS A 201 8.75 1.44 2.49
C LYS A 201 9.37 0.69 1.32
N SER A 202 8.64 0.50 0.23
CA SER A 202 9.17 -0.06 -1.02
C SER A 202 8.21 0.22 -2.17
N HIS A 203 8.69 0.04 -3.40
CA HIS A 203 7.87 -0.12 -4.60
C HIS A 203 8.11 -1.53 -5.13
N TRP A 204 7.04 -2.25 -5.44
CA TRP A 204 7.09 -3.60 -5.98
C TRP A 204 6.28 -3.70 -7.27
N ASP A 205 6.84 -4.35 -8.28
CA ASP A 205 6.12 -4.87 -9.44
C ASP A 205 6.10 -6.40 -9.33
N ILE A 206 4.93 -6.93 -8.97
CA ILE A 206 4.74 -8.36 -8.67
C ILE A 206 3.79 -8.94 -9.72
N PRO A 207 4.29 -9.71 -10.69
CA PRO A 207 3.44 -10.36 -11.69
C PRO A 207 2.74 -11.60 -11.10
N LEU A 208 1.44 -11.71 -11.37
CA LEU A 208 0.58 -12.83 -10.98
C LEU A 208 0.02 -13.50 -12.24
N ASN A 209 -0.21 -14.81 -12.16
CA ASN A 209 -0.89 -15.59 -13.19
C ASN A 209 -2.36 -15.81 -12.84
N VAL A 210 -3.25 -14.96 -13.36
CA VAL A 210 -4.70 -15.04 -13.16
C VAL A 210 -5.32 -15.83 -14.31
N ASN A 211 -5.50 -17.14 -14.09
CA ASN A 211 -6.12 -18.06 -15.06
C ASN A 211 -5.46 -18.04 -16.44
N GLY A 212 -4.14 -17.88 -16.50
CA GLY A 212 -3.36 -17.76 -17.73
C GLY A 212 -3.01 -16.32 -18.14
N ASN A 213 -3.69 -15.32 -17.57
CA ASN A 213 -3.41 -13.91 -17.84
C ASN A 213 -2.37 -13.38 -16.84
N GLU A 214 -1.32 -12.73 -17.33
CA GLU A 214 -0.34 -12.04 -16.49
C GLU A 214 -0.91 -10.69 -16.03
N VAL A 215 -0.91 -10.43 -14.72
CA VAL A 215 -1.30 -9.14 -14.13
C VAL A 215 -0.19 -8.66 -13.21
N HIS A 216 0.29 -7.46 -13.44
CA HIS A 216 1.28 -6.80 -12.59
C HIS A 216 0.60 -6.07 -11.43
N ILE A 217 0.93 -6.46 -10.20
CA ILE A 217 0.55 -5.71 -9.01
C ILE A 217 1.66 -4.71 -8.70
N LEU A 218 1.34 -3.42 -8.89
CA LEU A 218 2.26 -2.31 -8.63
C LEU A 218 1.96 -1.79 -7.22
N ALA A 219 2.70 -2.28 -6.22
CA ALA A 219 2.42 -2.06 -4.80
C ALA A 219 3.40 -1.06 -4.18
N SER A 220 2.88 -0.09 -3.42
CA SER A 220 3.69 0.85 -2.66
C SER A 220 3.00 1.35 -1.40
N HIS A 221 3.79 1.80 -0.43
CA HIS A 221 3.34 2.58 0.71
C HIS A 221 4.30 3.78 0.83
N PRO A 222 4.00 4.92 0.19
CA PRO A 222 4.79 6.13 0.30
C PRO A 222 4.83 6.69 1.72
N THR A 223 5.73 7.62 1.96
CA THR A 223 5.78 8.36 3.23
C THR A 223 4.50 9.20 3.41
N PRO A 224 3.93 9.28 4.63
CA PRO A 224 2.93 10.30 4.95
C PRO A 224 3.51 11.70 4.72
N PRO A 225 2.84 12.63 4.01
CA PRO A 225 3.35 13.96 3.65
C PRO A 225 3.20 14.97 4.81
N VAL A 226 3.52 14.53 6.02
CA VAL A 226 3.36 15.24 7.30
C VAL A 226 4.45 14.79 8.26
N PHE A 227 4.50 15.33 9.49
CA PHE A 227 5.46 14.98 10.55
C PHE A 227 6.89 15.48 10.30
N ASP A 228 7.03 16.59 9.57
CA ASP A 228 8.26 17.32 9.30
C ASP A 228 8.04 18.84 9.37
N GLY A 229 9.09 19.62 9.13
CA GLY A 229 9.06 21.08 9.23
C GLY A 229 8.78 21.78 7.90
N PRO A 230 8.94 23.11 7.85
CA PRO A 230 8.70 23.91 6.64
C PRO A 230 9.58 23.55 5.43
N GLU A 231 10.62 22.72 5.61
CA GLU A 231 11.42 22.16 4.52
C GLU A 231 10.62 21.22 3.59
N ASP A 232 9.50 20.66 4.09
CA ASP A 232 8.57 19.74 3.42
C ASP A 232 9.29 18.53 2.79
N ARG A 233 10.08 17.80 3.59
CA ARG A 233 10.79 16.58 3.18
C ARG A 233 9.82 15.50 2.76
N ASN A 234 8.80 15.28 3.58
CA ASN A 234 7.84 14.21 3.44
C ASN A 234 6.83 14.51 2.33
N GLY A 235 6.35 15.74 2.16
CA GLY A 235 5.49 16.09 1.02
C GLY A 235 6.21 15.97 -0.32
N LYS A 236 7.48 16.44 -0.40
CA LYS A 236 8.32 16.28 -1.61
C LYS A 236 8.65 14.83 -1.91
N ARG A 237 8.98 14.03 -0.89
CA ARG A 237 9.26 12.61 -1.05
C ARG A 237 8.02 11.84 -1.48
N ASN A 238 6.89 12.04 -0.81
CA ASN A 238 5.60 11.43 -1.17
C ASN A 238 5.24 11.73 -2.64
N PHE A 239 5.41 12.98 -3.07
CA PHE A 239 5.20 13.37 -4.46
C PHE A 239 6.04 12.55 -5.43
N ASP A 240 7.35 12.43 -5.18
CA ASP A 240 8.25 11.70 -6.07
C ASP A 240 8.07 10.17 -6.00
N GLU A 241 7.67 9.63 -4.84
CA GLU A 241 7.24 8.24 -4.70
C GLU A 241 5.98 7.95 -5.55
N ILE A 242 4.99 8.85 -5.57
CA ILE A 242 3.81 8.69 -6.42
C ILE A 242 4.15 8.91 -7.91
N ARG A 243 4.99 9.89 -8.20
CA ARG A 243 5.47 10.18 -9.56
C ARG A 243 6.21 8.98 -10.14
N PHE A 244 6.93 8.21 -9.33
CA PHE A 244 7.58 6.97 -9.76
C PHE A 244 6.65 6.09 -10.59
N TRP A 245 5.40 5.87 -10.14
CA TRP A 245 4.43 5.06 -10.90
C TRP A 245 3.98 5.72 -12.20
N THR A 246 3.84 7.04 -12.21
CA THR A 246 3.52 7.79 -13.44
C THR A 246 4.63 7.61 -14.48
N ASP A 247 5.88 7.75 -14.06
CA ASP A 247 7.05 7.60 -14.93
C ASP A 247 7.23 6.13 -15.34
N TYR A 248 7.01 5.17 -14.43
CA TYR A 248 7.05 3.73 -14.69
C TYR A 248 6.03 3.26 -15.74
N LEU A 249 4.85 3.89 -15.77
CA LEU A 249 3.81 3.63 -16.78
C LEU A 249 4.00 4.41 -18.08
N THR A 250 4.98 5.31 -18.16
CA THR A 250 5.24 6.18 -19.31
C THR A 250 6.54 5.77 -20.00
N PRO A 251 6.50 5.07 -21.15
CA PRO A 251 7.72 4.55 -21.79
C PRO A 251 8.80 5.60 -22.08
N SER A 252 8.40 6.84 -22.41
CA SER A 252 9.34 7.94 -22.66
C SER A 252 9.97 8.54 -21.41
N ALA A 253 9.50 8.19 -20.22
CA ALA A 253 10.00 8.70 -18.94
C ALA A 253 10.71 7.63 -18.10
N ALA A 254 10.50 6.34 -18.38
CA ALA A 254 10.93 5.26 -17.49
C ALA A 254 12.43 4.85 -17.60
N SER A 255 13.21 5.45 -18.50
CA SER A 255 14.57 4.99 -18.81
C SER A 255 15.57 5.10 -17.65
N TYR A 256 15.31 6.00 -16.69
CA TYR A 256 16.16 6.18 -15.51
C TYR A 256 15.85 5.17 -14.39
N ILE A 257 14.69 4.52 -14.45
CA ILE A 257 14.23 3.61 -13.39
C ILE A 257 15.00 2.30 -13.51
N TYR A 258 15.65 1.89 -12.43
CA TYR A 258 16.30 0.58 -12.28
C TYR A 258 15.78 -0.13 -11.05
N ASP A 259 15.56 -1.44 -11.16
CA ASP A 259 15.22 -2.28 -10.02
C ASP A 259 16.46 -2.66 -9.18
N ASP A 260 16.26 -3.35 -8.07
CA ASP A 260 17.33 -3.74 -7.16
C ASP A 260 18.33 -4.73 -7.79
N ASN A 261 17.96 -5.38 -8.90
CA ASN A 261 18.82 -6.21 -9.74
C ASN A 261 19.43 -5.45 -10.93
N LYS A 262 19.27 -4.13 -10.98
CA LYS A 262 19.78 -3.22 -12.02
C LYS A 262 19.18 -3.46 -13.42
N HIS A 263 17.98 -4.02 -13.52
CA HIS A 263 17.24 -3.98 -14.78
C HIS A 263 16.53 -2.63 -14.94
N PHE A 264 16.72 -2.00 -16.09
CA PHE A 264 16.22 -0.66 -16.39
C PHE A 264 14.89 -0.68 -17.13
N GLY A 265 14.12 0.39 -16.98
CA GLY A 265 12.90 0.65 -17.75
C GLY A 265 11.60 0.42 -16.98
N GLY A 266 10.51 0.84 -17.60
CA GLY A 266 9.15 0.80 -17.06
C GLY A 266 8.31 -0.39 -17.51
N LEU A 267 7.03 -0.35 -17.19
CA LEU A 267 6.07 -1.37 -17.61
C LEU A 267 5.63 -1.16 -19.07
N ALA A 268 5.80 -2.19 -19.90
CA ALA A 268 5.34 -2.19 -21.29
C ALA A 268 3.84 -1.88 -21.41
N GLN A 269 3.44 -1.23 -22.51
CA GLN A 269 2.08 -0.67 -22.68
C GLN A 269 0.97 -1.71 -22.72
N ASP A 270 1.27 -2.90 -23.22
CA ASP A 270 0.35 -4.02 -23.40
C ASP A 270 0.10 -4.82 -22.11
N LYS A 271 0.89 -4.60 -21.06
CA LYS A 271 0.76 -5.31 -19.77
C LYS A 271 -0.46 -4.85 -18.98
N ALA A 272 -1.21 -5.82 -18.45
CA ALA A 272 -2.23 -5.59 -17.45
C ALA A 272 -1.57 -5.26 -16.11
N PHE A 273 -2.08 -4.26 -15.41
CA PHE A 273 -1.59 -3.89 -14.09
C PHE A 273 -2.71 -3.37 -13.20
N VAL A 274 -2.47 -3.40 -11.89
CA VAL A 274 -3.26 -2.68 -10.89
C VAL A 274 -2.28 -2.05 -9.90
N ILE A 275 -2.36 -0.73 -9.71
CA ILE A 275 -1.61 -0.06 -8.63
C ILE A 275 -2.40 -0.20 -7.34
N LEU A 276 -1.72 -0.62 -6.26
CA LEU A 276 -2.29 -0.85 -4.94
C LEU A 276 -1.48 -0.12 -3.86
N GLY A 277 -2.19 0.46 -2.89
CA GLY A 277 -1.56 0.89 -1.64
C GLY A 277 -2.28 2.02 -0.93
N ASP A 278 -1.88 2.21 0.32
CA ASP A 278 -1.97 3.49 1.00
C ASP A 278 -0.92 4.43 0.39
N LEU A 279 -1.37 5.34 -0.47
CA LEU A 279 -0.52 6.30 -1.16
C LEU A 279 -0.30 7.59 -0.34
N ASN A 280 -0.96 7.73 0.81
CA ASN A 280 -0.85 8.89 1.69
C ASN A 280 -1.11 10.24 0.99
N ALA A 281 -1.87 10.26 -0.11
CA ALA A 281 -2.14 11.47 -0.88
C ALA A 281 -3.56 11.50 -1.43
N ASP A 282 -4.18 12.67 -1.37
CA ASP A 282 -5.48 12.96 -1.95
C ASP A 282 -5.35 14.22 -2.83
N ALA A 283 -6.07 14.21 -3.97
CA ALA A 283 -6.04 15.29 -4.96
C ALA A 283 -6.73 16.59 -4.46
N ILE A 284 -7.51 16.51 -3.40
CA ILE A 284 -8.30 17.60 -2.82
C ILE A 284 -7.88 17.85 -1.37
N GLU A 285 -7.76 16.80 -0.56
CA GLU A 285 -7.61 16.89 0.90
C GLU A 285 -6.20 16.50 1.40
N GLY A 286 -5.88 16.82 2.65
CA GLY A 286 -4.58 16.52 3.27
C GLY A 286 -3.43 17.43 2.82
N SER A 287 -2.19 17.06 3.16
CA SER A 287 -1.00 17.91 2.97
C SER A 287 -0.11 17.55 1.77
N ALA A 288 -0.38 16.44 1.07
CA ALA A 288 0.39 16.05 -0.12
C ALA A 288 0.41 17.15 -1.19
N ILE A 289 1.51 17.22 -1.95
CA ILE A 289 1.58 18.01 -3.18
C ILE A 289 0.61 17.39 -4.20
N LYS A 290 -0.56 18.01 -4.36
CA LYS A 290 -1.74 17.46 -5.07
C LYS A 290 -1.45 16.96 -6.48
N SER A 291 -0.62 17.70 -7.21
CA SER A 291 -0.29 17.37 -8.59
C SER A 291 0.36 15.99 -8.78
N GLY A 292 0.96 15.40 -7.73
CA GLY A 292 1.52 14.04 -7.78
C GLY A 292 0.43 13.00 -7.98
N ILE A 293 -0.52 12.93 -7.03
CA ILE A 293 -1.64 11.99 -7.10
C ILE A 293 -2.60 12.32 -8.24
N GLU A 294 -2.84 13.60 -8.53
CA GLU A 294 -3.66 14.04 -9.66
C GLU A 294 -3.13 13.52 -11.00
N ARG A 295 -1.80 13.56 -11.21
CA ARG A 295 -1.19 13.01 -12.44
C ARG A 295 -1.38 11.50 -12.53
N LEU A 296 -1.24 10.77 -11.43
CA LEU A 296 -1.38 9.32 -11.43
C LEU A 296 -2.81 8.87 -11.72
N ILE A 297 -3.81 9.44 -11.04
CA ILE A 297 -5.22 9.05 -11.21
C ILE A 297 -5.79 9.48 -12.57
N ASN A 298 -5.23 10.53 -13.19
CA ASN A 298 -5.59 10.97 -14.53
C ASN A 298 -4.67 10.42 -15.64
N HIS A 299 -3.73 9.52 -15.29
CA HIS A 299 -2.80 8.96 -16.26
C HIS A 299 -3.56 8.21 -17.37
N PRO A 300 -3.22 8.34 -18.67
CA PRO A 300 -4.00 7.77 -19.76
C PRO A 300 -4.20 6.24 -19.71
N ARG A 301 -3.27 5.53 -19.04
CA ARG A 301 -3.34 4.07 -18.84
C ARG A 301 -4.11 3.64 -17.58
N VAL A 302 -4.57 4.56 -16.73
CA VAL A 302 -5.20 4.28 -15.43
C VAL A 302 -6.71 4.51 -15.51
N ILE A 303 -7.47 3.69 -14.78
CA ILE A 303 -8.87 3.97 -14.42
C ILE A 303 -8.91 4.34 -12.94
N ASP A 304 -9.45 5.50 -12.62
CA ASP A 304 -9.87 5.83 -11.25
C ASP A 304 -11.32 5.38 -11.03
N ALA A 305 -11.51 4.24 -10.34
CA ALA A 305 -12.84 3.69 -10.04
C ALA A 305 -13.64 4.54 -9.03
N LYS A 306 -12.98 5.48 -8.32
CA LYS A 306 -13.54 6.30 -7.24
C LYS A 306 -14.45 5.51 -6.27
N PRO A 307 -13.91 4.47 -5.58
CA PRO A 307 -14.66 3.71 -4.60
C PRO A 307 -15.30 4.65 -3.56
N SER A 308 -16.52 4.35 -3.12
CA SER A 308 -17.22 5.17 -2.13
C SER A 308 -17.97 4.35 -1.10
N SER A 309 -18.36 4.99 0.01
CA SER A 309 -19.22 4.40 1.04
C SER A 309 -20.19 5.42 1.64
N GLU A 310 -21.37 4.95 2.03
CA GLU A 310 -22.30 5.77 2.81
C GLU A 310 -21.80 5.99 4.25
N GLY A 311 -21.08 5.02 4.84
CA GLY A 311 -20.46 5.20 6.17
C GLY A 311 -19.45 6.34 6.20
N GLY A 312 -18.55 6.41 5.20
CA GLY A 312 -17.60 7.53 5.07
C GLY A 312 -18.31 8.87 4.87
N LYS A 313 -19.34 8.91 4.01
CA LYS A 313 -20.17 10.10 3.78
C LYS A 313 -20.78 10.65 5.07
N LEU A 314 -21.32 9.77 5.91
CA LEU A 314 -21.96 10.16 7.17
C LEU A 314 -20.96 10.58 8.24
N GLN A 315 -19.75 10.00 8.25
CA GLN A 315 -18.72 10.34 9.22
C GLN A 315 -18.29 11.81 9.16
N ARG A 316 -18.34 12.42 7.97
CA ARG A 316 -18.10 13.85 7.74
C ARG A 316 -19.18 14.45 6.83
N ASN A 317 -20.41 14.47 7.33
CA ASN A 317 -21.59 14.92 6.59
C ASN A 317 -21.50 16.32 5.93
N ASN A 318 -20.67 17.22 6.45
CA ASN A 318 -20.45 18.56 5.89
C ASN A 318 -19.34 18.62 4.83
N ASN A 319 -18.76 17.49 4.45
CA ASN A 319 -17.69 17.42 3.46
C ASN A 319 -18.15 16.66 2.21
N ALA A 320 -18.13 17.35 1.07
CA ALA A 320 -18.60 16.81 -0.21
C ALA A 320 -17.81 15.58 -0.68
N ASN A 321 -16.57 15.40 -0.22
CA ASN A 321 -15.70 14.29 -0.58
C ASN A 321 -15.72 13.14 0.45
N ALA A 322 -16.41 13.29 1.58
CA ALA A 322 -16.42 12.30 2.66
C ALA A 322 -16.78 10.87 2.21
N LYS A 323 -17.64 10.74 1.20
CA LYS A 323 -18.00 9.44 0.64
C LYS A 323 -16.82 8.68 0.01
N TYR A 324 -15.76 9.38 -0.39
CA TYR A 324 -14.53 8.83 -0.97
C TYR A 324 -13.41 8.64 0.05
N HIS A 325 -13.60 9.07 1.30
CA HIS A 325 -12.60 8.90 2.34
C HIS A 325 -12.33 7.41 2.57
N THR A 326 -11.06 7.07 2.69
CA THR A 326 -10.58 5.70 2.98
C THR A 326 -9.92 5.62 4.35
N ALA A 327 -9.68 6.76 4.98
CA ALA A 327 -9.12 6.84 6.32
C ALA A 327 -10.00 7.70 7.25
N PHE A 328 -10.08 7.31 8.52
CA PHE A 328 -10.92 7.92 9.54
C PHE A 328 -10.62 9.41 9.75
N TRP A 329 -9.35 9.79 9.61
CA TRP A 329 -8.88 11.16 9.77
C TRP A 329 -9.24 12.07 8.58
N GLY A 330 -9.81 11.53 7.50
CA GLY A 330 -10.60 12.29 6.53
C GLY A 330 -9.89 12.68 5.23
N MET A 331 -9.45 11.70 4.45
CA MET A 331 -9.15 11.83 3.01
C MET A 331 -9.18 10.47 2.32
N ARG A 332 -9.06 10.45 0.99
CA ARG A 332 -8.79 9.24 0.19
C ARG A 332 -7.29 8.98 0.12
N ALA A 333 -6.77 8.18 1.05
CA ALA A 333 -5.37 7.79 1.09
C ALA A 333 -5.08 6.49 0.32
N ASP A 334 -6.08 5.62 0.19
CA ASP A 334 -5.91 4.24 -0.29
C ASP A 334 -6.46 4.08 -1.72
N TYR A 335 -5.69 3.41 -2.58
CA TYR A 335 -5.96 3.35 -4.01
C TYR A 335 -5.90 1.93 -4.58
N VAL A 336 -6.83 1.66 -5.49
CA VAL A 336 -6.85 0.50 -6.39
C VAL A 336 -7.07 1.04 -7.80
N LEU A 337 -6.00 1.10 -8.60
CA LEU A 337 -5.99 1.79 -9.90
C LEU A 337 -5.65 0.80 -11.03
N PRO A 338 -6.65 0.18 -11.67
CA PRO A 338 -6.44 -0.81 -12.72
C PRO A 338 -6.07 -0.18 -14.07
N ALA A 339 -5.43 -0.99 -14.91
CA ALA A 339 -5.05 -0.64 -16.26
C ALA A 339 -6.27 -0.49 -17.20
N LYS A 340 -6.36 0.68 -17.83
CA LYS A 340 -7.49 1.08 -18.68
C LYS A 340 -7.68 0.22 -19.92
N ALA A 341 -6.59 -0.20 -20.55
CA ALA A 341 -6.66 -0.99 -21.79
C ALA A 341 -7.02 -2.46 -21.53
N GLN A 342 -6.70 -3.00 -20.35
CA GLN A 342 -6.83 -4.42 -20.04
C GLN A 342 -8.07 -4.78 -19.23
N PHE A 343 -8.63 -3.83 -18.46
CA PHE A 343 -9.75 -4.11 -17.55
C PHE A 343 -11.01 -3.28 -17.82
N ASN A 344 -12.15 -3.92 -17.55
CA ASN A 344 -13.43 -3.27 -17.25
C ASN A 344 -13.61 -3.25 -15.72
N VAL A 345 -14.04 -2.11 -15.16
CA VAL A 345 -14.47 -2.03 -13.77
C VAL A 345 -15.93 -2.47 -13.69
N LEU A 346 -16.20 -3.51 -12.89
CA LEU A 346 -17.54 -4.06 -12.66
C LEU A 346 -18.20 -3.47 -11.42
N GLY A 347 -17.40 -3.08 -10.43
CA GLY A 347 -17.86 -2.53 -9.17
C GLY A 347 -16.67 -2.06 -8.34
N SER A 348 -16.96 -1.24 -7.32
CA SER A 348 -15.94 -0.79 -6.38
C SER A 348 -16.59 -0.34 -5.07
N GLY A 349 -15.84 -0.38 -3.98
CA GLY A 349 -16.35 0.10 -2.71
C GLY A 349 -15.29 0.24 -1.63
N ILE A 350 -15.74 0.79 -0.50
CA ILE A 350 -14.95 0.92 0.72
C ILE A 350 -15.71 0.17 1.81
N PHE A 351 -15.05 -0.73 2.54
CA PHE A 351 -15.65 -1.38 3.70
C PHE A 351 -15.77 -0.36 4.85
N TRP A 352 -16.86 0.40 4.83
CA TRP A 352 -17.18 1.41 5.83
C TRP A 352 -18.68 1.33 6.16
N PRO A 353 -19.06 0.40 7.06
CA PRO A 353 -20.45 0.31 7.53
C PRO A 353 -20.88 1.59 8.26
N LYS A 354 -22.18 1.87 8.26
CA LYS A 354 -22.77 2.98 9.02
C LYS A 354 -22.80 2.66 10.51
N GLU A 355 -22.86 3.68 11.36
CA GLU A 355 -22.89 3.51 12.82
C GLU A 355 -24.01 2.60 13.34
N ASN A 356 -25.15 2.56 12.64
CA ASN A 356 -26.30 1.73 13.01
C ASN A 356 -26.26 0.30 12.44
N GLU A 357 -25.21 -0.07 11.71
CA GLU A 357 -25.00 -1.42 11.19
C GLU A 357 -24.15 -2.26 12.17
N ALA A 358 -24.45 -3.55 12.27
CA ALA A 358 -23.77 -4.45 13.22
C ALA A 358 -22.25 -4.51 12.99
N GLU A 359 -21.82 -4.31 11.75
CA GLU A 359 -20.42 -4.30 11.33
C GLU A 359 -19.66 -3.05 11.78
N PHE A 360 -20.31 -1.98 12.23
CA PHE A 360 -19.61 -0.76 12.67
C PHE A 360 -18.59 -1.02 13.77
N ARG A 361 -18.86 -2.00 14.65
CA ARG A 361 -17.91 -2.42 15.69
C ARG A 361 -16.53 -2.77 15.14
N LEU A 362 -16.44 -3.20 13.88
CA LEU A 362 -15.18 -3.58 13.23
C LEU A 362 -14.30 -2.36 12.96
N ILE A 363 -14.88 -1.19 12.76
CA ILE A 363 -14.18 0.03 12.31
C ILE A 363 -14.33 1.20 13.30
N LYS A 364 -14.77 0.92 14.53
CA LYS A 364 -15.08 1.93 15.55
C LYS A 364 -13.90 2.87 15.82
N ASP A 365 -12.71 2.32 15.91
CA ASP A 365 -11.45 3.03 16.14
C ASP A 365 -10.27 2.17 15.64
N ARG A 366 -9.05 2.71 15.72
CA ARG A 366 -7.82 2.02 15.31
C ARG A 366 -7.59 0.70 16.06
N ALA A 367 -7.95 0.64 17.35
CA ALA A 367 -7.80 -0.55 18.17
C ALA A 367 -8.83 -1.64 17.80
N ALA A 368 -9.97 -1.26 17.21
CA ALA A 368 -10.95 -2.22 16.70
C ALA A 368 -10.48 -2.94 15.43
N SER A 369 -9.87 -2.24 14.47
CA SER A 369 -9.20 -2.85 13.31
C SER A 369 -8.07 -1.96 12.80
N SER A 370 -8.41 -0.81 12.24
CA SER A 370 -7.49 0.13 11.61
C SER A 370 -8.14 1.51 11.55
N ASP A 371 -7.33 2.55 11.52
CA ASP A 371 -7.76 3.91 11.18
C ASP A 371 -7.99 4.08 9.68
N HIS A 372 -7.56 3.13 8.85
CA HIS A 372 -7.89 3.01 7.43
C HIS A 372 -9.04 2.03 7.17
N ARG A 373 -9.52 1.98 5.93
CA ARG A 373 -10.61 1.11 5.47
C ARG A 373 -10.17 0.31 4.26
N LEU A 374 -10.63 -0.93 4.17
CA LEU A 374 -10.39 -1.78 3.02
C LEU A 374 -11.08 -1.18 1.79
N VAL A 375 -10.30 -0.93 0.74
CA VAL A 375 -10.78 -0.45 -0.57
C VAL A 375 -10.68 -1.58 -1.58
N TRP A 376 -11.73 -1.80 -2.38
CA TRP A 376 -11.77 -2.88 -3.36
C TRP A 376 -12.35 -2.43 -4.70
N VAL A 377 -11.95 -3.12 -5.76
CA VAL A 377 -12.47 -2.97 -7.13
C VAL A 377 -12.65 -4.37 -7.73
N ASP A 378 -13.81 -4.60 -8.34
CA ASP A 378 -14.12 -5.78 -9.14
C ASP A 378 -13.79 -5.51 -10.61
N LEU A 379 -13.04 -6.42 -11.23
CA LEU A 379 -12.51 -6.28 -12.57
C LEU A 379 -12.88 -7.47 -13.45
N ALA A 380 -13.06 -7.22 -14.74
CA ALA A 380 -13.02 -8.25 -15.77
C ALA A 380 -11.96 -7.88 -16.81
N PHE A 381 -11.20 -8.88 -17.27
CA PHE A 381 -10.34 -8.69 -18.44
C PHE A 381 -11.19 -8.37 -19.67
N LYS A 382 -10.76 -7.38 -20.45
CA LYS A 382 -11.38 -7.05 -21.74
C LYS A 382 -11.13 -8.15 -22.77
N ASN A 383 -9.92 -8.69 -22.79
CA ASN A 383 -9.49 -9.75 -23.71
C ASN A 383 -8.81 -10.88 -22.91
N PRO A 384 -9.57 -11.73 -22.20
CA PRO A 384 -9.00 -12.85 -21.45
C PRO A 384 -8.40 -13.88 -22.41
N ILE A 385 -7.29 -14.49 -22.01
CA ILE A 385 -6.80 -15.71 -22.63
C ILE A 385 -7.83 -16.80 -22.36
N ASN A 386 -8.57 -17.22 -23.39
CA ASN A 386 -9.42 -18.40 -23.32
C ASN A 386 -8.52 -19.63 -23.24
N LYS A 387 -8.64 -20.40 -22.16
CA LYS A 387 -8.06 -21.74 -22.05
C LYS A 387 -9.10 -22.79 -22.40
#